data_AF-K2NV51-F1
#
_entry.id   AF-K2NV51-F1
#
_cell.length_a   1.000
_cell.length_b   1.000
_cell.length_c   1.000
_cell.angle_alpha   90.00
_cell.angle_beta   90.00
_cell.angle_gamma   90.00
#
_symmetry.space_group_name_H-M   'P 1'
#
loop_
_entity.id
_entity.type
_entity.pdbx_description
1 polymer ?
#
loop_
_entity_poly.entity_id
_entity_poly.type
_entity_poly.pdbx_seq_one_letter_code
_entity_poly.pdbx_strand_id
1 'polypeptide(L)'
;TLPVYSTEKEKEKGELHLWLTDNTHIVDIGPVSGNDDAAASSLLYKSGENGNNEKKKDKLIALYEKKNADGKSPSLGMVSVVLTEELKRVKEVLATWKEVDERVSQLCPSLIAAQDTSTANACSAVNITAGLVGFLSGNFSNNIWRDEYLGVNATVTGTATVATEPVDGVTFTGRGTWAEWPVGRQGENQLYHFANYNFTLVATVSIHGEPEEENPIPLIGVKMNDGNKNTVLLGLSYNKEKKLEFLHGGESVNKEHSVSWGAVTTHQVAIVLQNSSQGSVYVDGERVLGDTKIDLIDIEASKKISHFYIGGD
;
A
#
# COMPACT_ATOMS: atom_id res chain seq x y z
N THR A 1 -15.81 -12.98 6.07
CA THR A 1 -16.55 -12.72 4.81
C THR A 1 -17.28 -11.40 4.95
N LEU A 2 -17.25 -10.55 3.94
CA LEU A 2 -17.91 -9.24 3.92
C LEU A 2 -18.60 -9.05 2.57
N PRO A 3 -19.80 -8.46 2.52
CA PRO A 3 -20.44 -8.14 1.24
C PRO A 3 -19.65 -7.05 0.51
N VAL A 4 -19.54 -7.19 -0.81
CA VAL A 4 -19.06 -6.18 -1.73
C VAL A 4 -20.26 -5.80 -2.60
N TYR A 5 -20.66 -4.54 -2.55
CA TYR A 5 -21.86 -4.08 -3.24
C TYR A 5 -21.52 -3.63 -4.67
N SER A 6 -22.19 -4.23 -5.65
CA SER A 6 -22.14 -3.75 -7.03
C SER A 6 -23.15 -2.62 -7.22
N THR A 7 -22.73 -1.48 -7.77
CA THR A 7 -23.60 -0.32 -8.07
C THR A 7 -24.36 -0.45 -9.39
N GLU A 8 -24.18 -1.54 -10.15
CA GLU A 8 -24.64 -1.64 -11.54
C GLU A 8 -26.15 -1.84 -11.73
N LYS A 9 -26.95 -2.04 -10.67
CA LYS A 9 -28.41 -2.22 -10.79
C LYS A 9 -29.12 -1.49 -9.67
N GLU A 10 -30.31 -0.95 -9.95
CA GLU A 10 -31.20 -0.16 -9.07
C GLU A 10 -31.57 -0.82 -7.71
N LYS A 11 -30.99 -1.98 -7.40
CA LYS A 11 -30.97 -2.62 -6.08
C LYS A 11 -29.53 -3.04 -5.78
N GLU A 12 -28.92 -2.44 -4.76
CA GLU A 12 -27.63 -2.87 -4.20
C GLU A 12 -27.72 -4.37 -3.86
N LYS A 13 -26.97 -5.19 -4.58
CA LYS A 13 -26.76 -6.59 -4.24
C LYS A 13 -25.34 -6.72 -3.70
N GLY A 14 -25.22 -7.21 -2.47
CA GLY A 14 -23.94 -7.50 -1.86
C GLY A 14 -23.51 -8.92 -2.22
N GLU A 15 -22.54 -9.05 -3.13
CA GLU A 15 -21.86 -10.32 -3.34
C GLU A 15 -20.95 -10.58 -2.14
N LEU A 16 -21.08 -11.73 -1.49
CA LEU A 16 -20.29 -12.05 -0.32
C LEU A 16 -18.87 -12.41 -0.75
N HIS A 17 -17.86 -11.70 -0.25
CA HIS A 17 -16.45 -11.99 -0.52
C HIS A 17 -15.75 -12.59 0.70
N LEU A 18 -14.74 -13.43 0.43
CA LEU A 18 -13.81 -13.93 1.45
C LEU A 18 -12.58 -13.02 1.48
N TRP A 19 -12.34 -12.40 2.62
CA TRP A 19 -11.16 -11.59 2.88
C TRP A 19 -10.22 -12.34 3.82
N LEU A 20 -8.91 -12.27 3.56
CA LEU A 20 -7.85 -12.80 4.40
C LEU A 20 -7.03 -11.66 4.98
N THR A 21 -6.71 -11.74 6.27
CA THR A 21 -5.82 -10.79 6.93
C THR A 21 -5.01 -11.45 8.04
N ASP A 22 -3.75 -11.04 8.19
CA ASP A 22 -2.88 -11.33 9.33
C ASP A 22 -2.79 -10.15 10.31
N ASN A 23 -3.77 -9.23 10.27
CA ASN A 23 -3.81 -7.95 10.98
C ASN A 23 -2.89 -6.86 10.40
N THR A 24 -2.13 -7.16 9.34
CA THR A 24 -1.26 -6.20 8.64
C THR A 24 -1.67 -6.12 7.17
N HIS A 25 -1.62 -7.25 6.48
CA HIS A 25 -2.02 -7.43 5.09
C HIS A 25 -3.51 -7.73 5.01
N ILE A 26 -4.16 -7.26 3.94
CA ILE A 26 -5.57 -7.55 3.65
C ILE A 26 -5.68 -7.90 2.18
N VAL A 27 -6.21 -9.09 1.86
CA VAL A 27 -6.37 -9.57 0.48
C VAL A 27 -7.79 -10.09 0.28
N ASP A 28 -8.40 -9.68 -0.83
CA ASP A 28 -9.64 -10.28 -1.31
C ASP A 28 -9.34 -11.61 -2.00
N ILE A 29 -9.77 -12.72 -1.39
CA ILE A 29 -9.61 -14.06 -1.97
C ILE A 29 -10.62 -14.28 -3.11
N GLY A 30 -11.74 -13.56 -3.06
CA GLY A 30 -12.76 -13.55 -4.09
C GLY A 30 -14.16 -13.88 -3.59
N PRO A 31 -15.11 -13.99 -4.53
CA PRO A 31 -16.53 -14.16 -4.23
C PRO A 31 -16.85 -15.56 -3.68
N VAL A 32 -17.82 -15.61 -2.76
CA VAL A 32 -18.31 -16.79 -2.04
C VAL A 32 -19.76 -17.10 -2.40
N SER A 33 -20.61 -16.08 -2.51
CA SER A 33 -22.06 -16.26 -2.78
C SER A 33 -22.42 -16.18 -4.26
N GLY A 34 -21.45 -15.88 -5.14
CA GLY A 34 -21.72 -15.59 -6.55
C GLY A 34 -22.76 -14.48 -6.68
N ASN A 35 -23.82 -14.73 -7.46
CA ASN A 35 -24.88 -13.73 -7.69
C ASN A 35 -25.91 -13.61 -6.55
N ASP A 36 -25.74 -14.32 -5.44
CA ASP A 36 -26.67 -14.29 -4.32
C ASP A 36 -26.37 -13.12 -3.38
N ASP A 37 -27.42 -12.34 -3.06
CA ASP A 37 -27.37 -11.28 -2.05
C ASP A 37 -27.43 -11.92 -0.66
N ALA A 38 -26.35 -11.77 0.10
CA ALA A 38 -26.18 -12.38 1.42
C ALA A 38 -26.49 -11.39 2.55
N ALA A 39 -27.32 -11.78 3.53
CA ALA A 39 -27.62 -10.95 4.70
C ALA A 39 -26.63 -11.16 5.85
N ALA A 40 -26.30 -12.43 6.10
CA ALA A 40 -25.41 -12.87 7.17
C ALA A 40 -24.59 -14.06 6.69
N SER A 41 -23.42 -14.27 7.28
CA SER A 41 -22.58 -15.42 6.95
C SER A 41 -21.77 -15.90 8.16
N SER A 42 -21.40 -17.17 8.12
CA SER A 42 -20.51 -17.85 9.06
C SER A 42 -19.49 -18.67 8.27
N LEU A 43 -18.25 -18.68 8.75
CA LEU A 43 -17.14 -19.37 8.12
C LEU A 43 -16.60 -20.43 9.09
N LEU A 44 -16.50 -21.67 8.63
CA LEU A 44 -15.95 -22.78 9.38
C LEU A 44 -14.72 -23.34 8.67
N TYR A 45 -13.57 -23.23 9.30
CA TYR A 45 -12.38 -23.98 8.92
C TYR A 45 -12.29 -25.25 9.75
N LYS A 46 -12.21 -26.39 9.06
CA LYS A 46 -11.99 -27.70 9.65
C LYS A 46 -10.65 -28.23 9.20
N SER A 47 -9.70 -28.30 10.12
CA SER A 47 -8.41 -28.94 9.86
C SER A 47 -8.57 -30.45 9.70
N GLY A 48 -7.81 -31.03 8.78
CA GLY A 48 -7.70 -32.46 8.61
C GLY A 48 -6.75 -33.09 9.63
N GLU A 49 -7.09 -34.25 10.20
CA GLU A 49 -6.13 -35.04 10.97
C GLU A 49 -5.07 -35.66 10.04
N ASN A 50 -3.79 -35.64 10.45
CA ASN A 50 -2.69 -36.28 9.73
C ASN A 50 -3.01 -37.75 9.42
N GLY A 51 -3.16 -38.08 8.13
CA GLY A 51 -3.34 -39.44 7.62
C GLY A 51 -3.70 -39.48 6.14
N ASN A 52 -3.20 -40.47 5.40
CA ASN A 52 -3.24 -40.61 3.93
C ASN A 52 -4.63 -40.86 3.31
N ASN A 53 -5.74 -40.51 3.98
CA ASN A 53 -7.08 -40.72 3.46
C ASN A 53 -7.67 -39.41 2.91
N GLU A 54 -8.16 -39.42 1.66
CA GLU A 54 -8.77 -38.25 0.99
C GLU A 54 -9.91 -37.58 1.79
N LYS A 55 -10.54 -38.32 2.71
CA LYS A 55 -11.59 -37.80 3.60
C LYS A 55 -11.07 -36.89 4.73
N LYS A 56 -9.75 -36.76 4.90
CA LYS A 56 -9.08 -36.02 5.99
C LYS A 56 -8.29 -34.79 5.51
N LYS A 57 -8.73 -34.13 4.43
CA LYS A 57 -8.15 -32.84 4.01
C LYS A 57 -8.79 -31.69 4.78
N ASP A 58 -8.04 -30.60 4.94
CA ASP A 58 -8.58 -29.33 5.41
C ASP A 58 -9.78 -28.91 4.56
N LYS A 59 -10.78 -28.33 5.20
CA LYS A 59 -11.96 -27.80 4.51
C LYS A 59 -12.30 -26.41 5.03
N LEU A 60 -12.63 -25.53 4.11
CA LEU A 60 -13.23 -24.25 4.41
C LEU A 60 -14.68 -24.30 3.94
N ILE A 61 -15.62 -23.96 4.82
CA ILE A 61 -17.05 -24.01 4.54
C ILE A 61 -17.64 -22.66 4.90
N ALA A 62 -18.31 -22.03 3.95
CA ALA A 62 -19.16 -20.88 4.21
C ALA A 62 -20.61 -21.32 4.35
N LEU A 63 -21.29 -20.73 5.32
CA LEU A 63 -22.73 -20.84 5.51
C LEU A 63 -23.29 -19.42 5.47
N TYR A 64 -24.21 -19.13 4.55
CA TYR A 64 -24.76 -17.78 4.42
C TYR A 64 -26.28 -17.78 4.20
N GLU A 65 -26.91 -16.70 4.66
CA GLU A 65 -28.34 -16.43 4.47
C GLU A 65 -28.56 -15.79 3.11
N LYS A 66 -29.36 -16.44 2.26
CA LYS A 66 -29.77 -15.89 0.97
C LYS A 66 -30.99 -15.00 1.13
N LYS A 67 -30.90 -13.74 0.70
CA LYS A 67 -32.06 -12.85 0.63
C LYS A 67 -32.98 -13.22 -0.54
N ASN A 68 -34.27 -12.99 -0.33
CA ASN A 68 -35.27 -13.13 -1.38
C ASN A 68 -35.20 -11.95 -2.37
N ALA A 69 -35.57 -12.19 -3.64
CA ALA A 69 -35.50 -11.19 -4.72
C ALA A 69 -36.40 -9.96 -4.50
N ASP A 70 -37.40 -10.07 -3.62
CA ASP A 70 -38.34 -9.01 -3.26
C ASP A 70 -37.84 -8.09 -2.13
N GLY A 71 -36.78 -8.48 -1.40
CA GLY A 71 -36.14 -7.71 -0.32
C GLY A 71 -37.03 -7.42 0.90
N LYS A 72 -38.27 -7.95 0.91
CA LYS A 72 -39.32 -7.61 1.91
C LYS A 72 -39.77 -8.82 2.73
N SER A 73 -39.59 -10.04 2.22
CA SER A 73 -39.93 -11.26 2.94
C SER A 73 -38.69 -11.84 3.63
N PRO A 74 -38.83 -12.44 4.83
CA PRO A 74 -37.71 -13.02 5.56
C PRO A 74 -36.98 -14.08 4.72
N SER A 75 -35.65 -14.13 4.83
CA SER A 75 -34.79 -15.12 4.19
C SER A 75 -35.24 -16.53 4.56
N LEU A 76 -35.56 -17.37 3.56
CA LEU A 76 -36.09 -18.72 3.79
C LEU A 76 -35.05 -19.84 3.61
N GLY A 77 -33.82 -19.52 3.16
CA GLY A 77 -32.81 -20.52 2.81
C GLY A 77 -31.41 -20.19 3.32
N MET A 78 -30.81 -21.13 4.04
CA MET A 78 -29.38 -21.17 4.35
C MET A 78 -28.64 -21.93 3.26
N VAL A 79 -27.58 -21.34 2.71
CA VAL A 79 -26.74 -21.98 1.69
C VAL A 79 -25.41 -22.37 2.34
N SER A 80 -24.98 -23.62 2.12
CA SER A 80 -23.65 -24.09 2.53
C SER A 80 -22.80 -24.36 1.30
N VAL A 81 -21.60 -23.76 1.27
CA VAL A 81 -20.64 -23.87 0.16
C VAL A 81 -19.30 -24.35 0.71
N VAL A 82 -18.72 -25.36 0.06
CA VAL A 82 -17.36 -25.82 0.35
C VAL A 82 -16.38 -25.04 -0.53
N LEU A 83 -15.55 -24.23 0.10
CA LEU A 83 -14.66 -23.27 -0.53
C LEU A 83 -13.28 -23.90 -0.81
N THR A 84 -13.25 -24.83 -1.76
CA THR A 84 -12.03 -25.61 -2.05
C THR A 84 -10.99 -24.78 -2.79
N GLU A 85 -11.41 -24.01 -3.79
CA GLU A 85 -10.50 -23.16 -4.58
C GLU A 85 -10.06 -21.93 -3.79
N GLU A 86 -10.94 -21.34 -2.99
CA GLU A 86 -10.62 -20.20 -2.12
C GLU A 86 -9.65 -20.64 -1.01
N LEU A 87 -9.82 -21.83 -0.44
CA LEU A 87 -8.84 -22.37 0.53
C LEU A 87 -7.47 -22.60 -0.11
N LYS A 88 -7.43 -23.02 -1.38
CA LYS A 88 -6.17 -23.15 -2.13
C LYS A 88 -5.51 -21.78 -2.30
N ARG A 89 -6.27 -20.76 -2.73
CA ARG A 89 -5.78 -19.38 -2.84
C ARG A 89 -5.31 -18.81 -1.50
N VAL A 90 -6.03 -19.07 -0.41
CA VAL A 90 -5.59 -18.67 0.94
C VAL A 90 -4.20 -19.24 1.25
N LYS A 91 -3.96 -20.52 0.95
CA LYS A 91 -2.64 -21.14 1.17
C LYS A 91 -1.56 -20.54 0.26
N GLU A 92 -1.90 -20.21 -0.97
CA GLU A 92 -0.99 -19.52 -1.91
C GLU A 92 -0.63 -18.12 -1.40
N VAL A 93 -1.61 -17.32 -0.97
CA VAL A 93 -1.39 -15.97 -0.41
C VAL A 93 -0.50 -16.02 0.83
N LEU A 94 -0.77 -16.95 1.76
CA LEU A 94 0.06 -17.13 2.96
C LEU A 94 1.49 -17.54 2.63
N ALA A 95 1.70 -18.35 1.59
CA ALA A 95 3.03 -18.70 1.11
C ALA A 95 3.74 -17.47 0.50
N THR A 96 3.03 -16.70 -0.33
CA THR A 96 3.56 -15.45 -0.91
C THR A 96 3.99 -14.47 0.16
N TRP A 97 3.16 -14.21 1.18
CA TRP A 97 3.52 -13.29 2.28
C TRP A 97 4.82 -13.70 2.96
N LYS A 98 4.99 -15.01 3.21
CA LYS A 98 6.22 -15.53 3.80
C LYS A 98 7.43 -15.36 2.88
N GLU A 99 7.29 -15.63 1.59
CA GLU A 99 8.37 -15.44 0.60
C GLU A 99 8.78 -13.96 0.48
N VAL A 100 7.81 -13.05 0.52
CA VAL A 100 8.06 -11.59 0.50
C VAL A 100 8.76 -11.17 1.79
N ASP A 101 8.32 -11.63 2.96
CA ASP A 101 8.98 -11.37 4.24
C ASP A 101 10.44 -11.83 4.24
N GLU A 102 10.71 -13.03 3.71
CA GLU A 102 12.06 -13.58 3.58
C GLU A 102 12.94 -12.70 2.66
N ARG A 103 12.40 -12.21 1.54
CA ARG A 103 13.10 -11.29 0.63
C ARG A 103 13.36 -9.93 1.27
N VAL A 104 12.35 -9.32 1.89
CA VAL A 104 12.47 -8.01 2.53
C VAL A 104 13.50 -8.08 3.66
N SER A 105 13.50 -9.15 4.46
CA SER A 105 14.48 -9.35 5.54
C SER A 105 15.93 -9.36 5.05
N GLN A 106 16.18 -9.70 3.78
CA GLN A 106 17.52 -9.68 3.19
C GLN A 106 17.98 -8.28 2.75
N LEU A 107 17.08 -7.30 2.63
CA LEU A 107 17.42 -5.92 2.27
C LEU A 107 18.19 -5.18 3.38
N CYS A 108 18.12 -5.69 4.60
CA CYS A 108 18.83 -5.17 5.76
C CYS A 108 19.67 -6.28 6.40
N PRO A 109 20.74 -6.77 5.72
CA PRO A 109 21.54 -7.85 6.26
C PRO A 109 22.17 -7.39 7.58
N SER A 110 21.80 -8.04 8.68
CA SER A 110 22.43 -7.80 9.98
C SER A 110 23.95 -7.97 9.83
N LEU A 111 24.70 -6.87 9.90
CA LEU A 111 26.16 -6.86 9.92
C LEU A 111 26.63 -7.35 11.29
N ILE A 112 26.46 -8.65 11.55
CA ILE A 112 27.02 -9.30 12.75
C ILE A 112 28.50 -9.67 12.51
N ALA A 113 29.04 -9.45 11.30
CA ALA A 113 30.41 -9.83 10.96
C ALA A 113 31.18 -8.75 10.17
N ALA A 114 31.37 -7.55 10.71
CA ALA A 114 32.51 -6.66 10.36
C ALA A 114 32.63 -5.45 11.31
N GLN A 115 33.45 -5.61 12.34
CA GLN A 115 34.45 -4.66 12.87
C GLN A 115 34.26 -3.13 12.68
N ASP A 116 34.07 -2.44 13.81
CA ASP A 116 34.68 -1.14 14.22
C ASP A 116 34.52 0.18 13.45
N THR A 117 33.57 0.37 12.53
CA THR A 117 33.32 1.74 12.01
C THR A 117 31.84 2.11 11.86
N SER A 118 31.39 3.06 12.69
CA SER A 118 30.10 3.77 12.72
C SER A 118 28.85 2.94 13.08
N THR A 119 28.36 3.12 14.30
CA THR A 119 27.17 2.50 14.90
C THR A 119 25.83 3.07 14.40
N ALA A 120 25.82 4.01 13.45
CA ALA A 120 24.60 4.69 13.01
C ALA A 120 23.80 3.92 11.94
N ASN A 121 24.45 3.03 11.18
CA ASN A 121 23.87 2.43 9.96
C ASN A 121 23.74 0.90 10.01
N ALA A 122 23.97 0.28 11.16
CA ALA A 122 23.80 -1.17 11.29
C ALA A 122 22.31 -1.49 11.43
N CYS A 123 21.80 -2.36 10.55
CA CYS A 123 20.54 -3.08 10.75
C CYS A 123 20.63 -3.83 12.09
N SER A 124 20.16 -3.20 13.17
CA SER A 124 20.02 -3.86 14.46
C SER A 124 19.03 -5.04 14.32
N ALA A 125 18.87 -5.86 15.36
CA ALA A 125 17.98 -7.03 15.38
C ALA A 125 16.47 -6.73 15.19
N VAL A 126 16.13 -5.57 14.63
CA VAL A 126 14.79 -5.11 14.32
C VAL A 126 14.25 -5.91 13.14
N ASN A 127 13.11 -6.56 13.37
CA ASN A 127 12.36 -7.18 12.30
C ASN A 127 11.74 -6.08 11.42
N ILE A 128 12.32 -5.84 10.24
CA ILE A 128 11.86 -4.81 9.30
C ILE A 128 10.54 -5.16 8.61
N THR A 129 10.07 -6.41 8.70
CA THR A 129 8.75 -6.80 8.17
C THR A 129 7.62 -6.54 9.17
N ALA A 130 7.94 -6.24 10.44
CA ALA A 130 6.93 -5.96 11.45
C ALA A 130 6.17 -4.66 11.14
N GLY A 131 4.88 -4.79 10.78
CA GLY A 131 4.04 -3.66 10.40
C GLY A 131 4.26 -3.15 8.97
N LEU A 132 5.00 -3.90 8.14
CA LEU A 132 5.09 -3.64 6.71
C LEU A 132 3.78 -4.10 6.06
N VAL A 133 3.05 -3.18 5.42
CA VAL A 133 1.69 -3.47 4.88
C VAL A 133 1.68 -3.70 3.37
N GLY A 134 2.63 -3.11 2.65
CA GLY A 134 2.73 -3.23 1.20
C GLY A 134 4.13 -2.92 0.73
N PHE A 135 4.51 -3.54 -0.38
CA PHE A 135 5.86 -3.43 -0.93
C PHE A 135 5.81 -3.38 -2.45
N LEU A 136 6.22 -2.26 -3.03
CA LEU A 136 6.34 -2.06 -4.48
C LEU A 136 7.80 -2.27 -4.90
N SER A 137 8.05 -3.25 -5.76
CA SER A 137 9.41 -3.63 -6.20
C SER A 137 9.44 -3.91 -7.71
N GLY A 138 9.92 -5.07 -8.16
CA GLY A 138 10.12 -5.35 -9.59
C GLY A 138 8.86 -5.75 -10.37
N ASN A 139 7.74 -6.03 -9.70
CA ASN A 139 6.52 -6.53 -10.35
C ASN A 139 5.69 -5.41 -11.01
N PHE A 140 6.16 -4.93 -12.17
CA PHE A 140 5.48 -3.91 -12.96
C PHE A 140 5.11 -4.41 -14.36
N SER A 141 3.84 -4.26 -14.75
CA SER A 141 3.37 -4.56 -16.11
C SER A 141 2.02 -3.89 -16.40
N ASN A 142 1.73 -3.57 -17.65
CA ASN A 142 0.44 -2.99 -18.07
C ASN A 142 0.02 -1.77 -17.25
N ASN A 143 0.98 -0.88 -16.93
CA ASN A 143 0.78 0.30 -16.10
C ASN A 143 0.30 0.01 -14.66
N ILE A 144 0.45 -1.24 -14.20
CA ILE A 144 0.14 -1.66 -12.83
C ILE A 144 1.45 -2.05 -12.18
N TRP A 145 1.81 -1.33 -11.11
CA TRP A 145 2.90 -1.68 -10.23
C TRP A 145 2.31 -2.46 -9.06
N ARG A 146 2.56 -3.78 -9.06
CA ARG A 146 1.89 -4.69 -8.14
C ARG A 146 2.54 -4.68 -6.77
N ASP A 147 1.69 -4.71 -5.76
CA ASP A 147 2.12 -4.95 -4.39
C ASP A 147 2.53 -6.42 -4.24
N GLU A 148 3.75 -6.64 -3.78
CA GLU A 148 4.34 -7.96 -3.59
C GLU A 148 3.57 -8.76 -2.52
N TYR A 149 2.90 -8.08 -1.56
CA TYR A 149 2.00 -8.71 -0.59
C TYR A 149 0.57 -8.93 -1.11
N LEU A 150 0.32 -8.69 -2.39
CA LEU A 150 -0.97 -8.87 -3.07
C LEU A 150 -2.09 -7.95 -2.54
N GLY A 151 -1.75 -6.91 -1.77
CA GLY A 151 -2.69 -5.94 -1.25
C GLY A 151 -3.10 -4.94 -2.32
N VAL A 152 -2.68 -3.69 -2.16
CA VAL A 152 -3.14 -2.59 -3.01
C VAL A 152 -2.09 -2.30 -4.08
N ASN A 153 -2.43 -2.44 -5.35
CA ASN A 153 -1.50 -2.09 -6.44
C ASN A 153 -1.43 -0.57 -6.66
N ALA A 154 -0.30 -0.07 -7.13
CA ALA A 154 -0.19 1.28 -7.66
C ALA A 154 -0.47 1.32 -9.16
N THR A 155 -1.10 2.40 -9.62
CA THR A 155 -1.40 2.65 -11.04
C THR A 155 -0.43 3.68 -11.59
N VAL A 156 0.26 3.35 -12.68
CA VAL A 156 1.23 4.22 -13.33
C VAL A 156 0.59 4.98 -14.48
N THR A 157 0.77 6.28 -14.52
CA THR A 157 0.42 7.15 -15.65
C THR A 157 1.71 7.55 -16.36
N GLY A 158 1.70 7.59 -17.70
CA GLY A 158 2.86 7.96 -18.51
C GLY A 158 3.73 6.78 -18.93
N THR A 159 4.99 7.06 -19.26
CA THR A 159 5.92 6.04 -19.81
C THR A 159 6.85 5.52 -18.72
N ALA A 160 6.69 4.25 -18.36
CA ALA A 160 7.50 3.62 -17.32
C ALA A 160 8.02 2.25 -17.74
N THR A 161 9.17 1.86 -17.19
CA THR A 161 9.82 0.56 -17.46
C THR A 161 10.30 -0.07 -16.16
N VAL A 162 10.42 -1.40 -16.15
CA VAL A 162 10.97 -2.14 -15.00
C VAL A 162 12.44 -1.77 -14.84
N ALA A 163 12.84 -1.38 -13.63
CA ALA A 163 14.23 -1.21 -13.23
C ALA A 163 14.68 -2.47 -12.48
N THR A 164 15.87 -2.99 -12.81
CA THR A 164 16.40 -4.24 -12.23
C THR A 164 17.78 -4.09 -11.58
N GLU A 165 18.42 -2.92 -11.69
CA GLU A 165 19.76 -2.64 -11.16
C GLU A 165 19.83 -1.16 -10.69
N PRO A 166 20.40 -0.83 -9.51
CA PRO A 166 20.95 -1.73 -8.48
C PRO A 166 19.88 -2.35 -7.56
N VAL A 167 18.64 -1.89 -7.65
CA VAL A 167 17.48 -2.41 -6.91
C VAL A 167 16.27 -2.49 -7.84
N ASP A 168 15.42 -3.48 -7.60
CA ASP A 168 14.19 -3.66 -8.36
C ASP A 168 13.20 -2.51 -8.12
N GLY A 169 12.61 -2.00 -9.21
CA GLY A 169 11.65 -0.90 -9.14
C GLY A 169 11.11 -0.49 -10.51
N VAL A 170 10.76 0.78 -10.64
CA VAL A 170 10.22 1.36 -11.87
C VAL A 170 10.96 2.64 -12.22
N THR A 171 11.41 2.75 -13.48
CA THR A 171 11.95 3.99 -14.05
C THR A 171 10.85 4.74 -14.77
N PHE A 172 10.60 5.97 -14.34
CA PHE A 172 9.65 6.89 -14.97
C PHE A 172 10.38 7.77 -16.00
N THR A 173 9.80 7.94 -17.19
CA THR A 173 10.39 8.71 -18.29
C THR A 173 9.37 9.64 -18.93
N GLY A 174 9.77 10.89 -19.13
CA GLY A 174 8.91 11.92 -19.72
C GLY A 174 8.00 12.61 -18.71
N ARG A 175 7.53 13.79 -19.12
CA ARG A 175 6.68 14.68 -18.30
C ARG A 175 5.34 14.03 -17.97
N GLY A 176 4.85 14.25 -16.75
CA GLY A 176 3.57 13.72 -16.28
C GLY A 176 3.58 12.22 -16.03
N THR A 177 4.75 11.63 -15.79
CA THR A 177 4.89 10.20 -15.49
C THR A 177 5.06 9.98 -14.00
N TRP A 178 4.13 9.24 -13.41
CA TRP A 178 4.09 8.99 -11.97
C TRP A 178 3.23 7.76 -11.64
N ALA A 179 3.34 7.27 -10.42
CA ALA A 179 2.53 6.20 -9.85
C ALA A 179 1.61 6.72 -8.74
N GLU A 180 0.32 6.38 -8.83
CA GLU A 180 -0.68 6.58 -7.78
C GLU A 180 -0.81 5.30 -6.95
N TRP A 181 -0.47 5.35 -5.66
CA TRP A 181 -0.71 4.25 -4.72
C TRP A 181 -1.88 4.61 -3.79
N PRO A 182 -3.10 4.08 -4.04
CA PRO A 182 -4.31 4.65 -3.45
C PRO A 182 -4.47 4.34 -1.96
N VAL A 183 -5.08 5.27 -1.23
CA VAL A 183 -5.46 5.13 0.20
C VAL A 183 -6.97 5.29 0.35
N GLY A 184 -7.48 6.52 0.30
CA GLY A 184 -8.91 6.82 0.42
C GLY A 184 -9.70 6.63 -0.88
N ARG A 185 -9.03 6.52 -2.03
CA ARG A 185 -9.67 6.32 -3.34
C ARG A 185 -10.08 4.86 -3.63
N GLN A 186 -9.88 3.94 -2.70
CA GLN A 186 -10.20 2.51 -2.86
C GLN A 186 -11.73 2.20 -2.81
N GLY A 187 -12.56 3.22 -2.60
CA GLY A 187 -14.02 3.08 -2.54
C GLY A 187 -14.51 2.68 -1.15
N GLU A 188 -15.39 1.69 -1.09
CA GLU A 188 -16.01 1.20 0.15
C GLU A 188 -15.00 0.46 1.05
N ASN A 189 -14.18 -0.41 0.45
CA ASN A 189 -13.16 -1.17 1.16
C ASN A 189 -11.80 -0.43 1.07
N GLN A 190 -11.50 0.37 2.08
CA GLN A 190 -10.24 1.12 2.18
C GLN A 190 -9.20 0.35 3.00
N LEU A 191 -8.46 -0.55 2.35
CA LEU A 191 -7.45 -1.40 3.00
C LEU A 191 -6.37 -0.56 3.68
N TYR A 192 -6.00 0.59 3.08
CA TYR A 192 -4.95 1.46 3.62
C TYR A 192 -5.48 2.58 4.54
N HIS A 193 -6.70 2.44 5.06
CA HIS A 193 -7.31 3.46 5.92
C HIS A 193 -6.45 3.84 7.14
N PHE A 194 -5.60 2.92 7.62
CA PHE A 194 -4.63 3.16 8.71
C PHE A 194 -3.69 4.34 8.45
N ALA A 195 -3.38 4.64 7.18
CA ALA A 195 -2.46 5.72 6.81
C ALA A 195 -2.99 7.11 7.22
N ASN A 196 -4.30 7.26 7.47
CA ASN A 196 -4.84 8.52 8.00
C ASN A 196 -4.40 8.78 9.47
N TYR A 197 -3.89 7.76 10.16
CA TYR A 197 -3.50 7.84 11.56
C TYR A 197 -1.99 7.76 11.74
N ASN A 198 -1.37 6.70 11.19
CA ASN A 198 0.06 6.47 11.28
C ASN A 198 0.55 5.75 10.02
N PHE A 199 1.65 6.19 9.43
CA PHE A 199 2.35 5.44 8.39
C PHE A 199 3.82 5.82 8.31
N THR A 200 4.59 4.97 7.65
CA THR A 200 5.94 5.28 7.17
C THR A 200 6.03 4.83 5.71
N LEU A 201 6.24 5.77 4.81
CA LEU A 201 6.46 5.52 3.38
C LEU A 201 7.96 5.61 3.12
N VAL A 202 8.57 4.54 2.65
CA VAL A 202 10.02 4.47 2.37
C VAL A 202 10.23 4.20 0.88
N ALA A 203 11.18 4.90 0.27
CA ALA A 203 11.58 4.64 -1.10
C ALA A 203 13.08 4.87 -1.29
N THR A 204 13.68 4.09 -2.19
CA THR A 204 14.98 4.41 -2.78
C THR A 204 14.72 5.11 -4.10
N VAL A 205 15.17 6.36 -4.23
CA VAL A 205 14.90 7.20 -5.40
C VAL A 205 16.22 7.57 -6.08
N SER A 206 16.24 7.53 -7.41
CA SER A 206 17.37 7.98 -8.21
C SER A 206 16.89 9.02 -9.21
N ILE A 207 17.53 10.18 -9.23
CA ILE A 207 17.20 11.27 -10.16
C ILE A 207 18.17 11.19 -11.34
N HIS A 208 17.63 10.96 -12.53
CA HIS A 208 18.38 10.87 -13.78
C HIS A 208 18.23 12.15 -14.60
N GLY A 209 19.35 12.70 -15.06
CA GLY A 209 19.38 13.94 -15.83
C GLY A 209 19.27 15.21 -14.97
N GLU A 210 19.42 16.36 -15.61
CA GLU A 210 19.20 17.67 -14.96
C GLU A 210 17.77 18.12 -15.27
N PRO A 211 16.98 18.52 -14.26
CA PRO A 211 15.63 18.99 -14.51
C PRO A 211 15.64 20.27 -15.35
N GLU A 212 14.85 20.26 -16.44
CA GLU A 212 14.74 21.39 -17.37
C GLU A 212 13.61 22.37 -16.99
N GLU A 213 12.75 22.01 -16.03
CA GLU A 213 11.62 22.84 -15.57
C GLU A 213 12.01 23.79 -14.43
N GLU A 214 11.58 25.05 -14.49
CA GLU A 214 11.89 26.05 -13.44
C GLU A 214 11.15 25.75 -12.13
N ASN A 215 9.97 25.16 -12.23
CA ASN A 215 9.22 24.73 -11.06
C ASN A 215 9.82 23.43 -10.50
N PRO A 216 9.89 23.27 -9.16
CA PRO A 216 10.30 22.01 -8.54
C PRO A 216 9.45 20.84 -9.03
N ILE A 217 10.11 19.74 -9.40
CA ILE A 217 9.46 18.52 -9.88
C ILE A 217 9.14 17.63 -8.67
N PRO A 218 7.89 17.14 -8.51
CA PRO A 218 7.55 16.21 -7.43
C PRO A 218 8.33 14.90 -7.55
N LEU A 219 8.78 14.37 -6.41
CA LEU A 219 9.52 13.11 -6.35
C LEU A 219 8.72 12.00 -5.68
N ILE A 220 8.21 12.28 -4.48
CA ILE A 220 7.41 11.35 -3.69
C ILE A 220 6.61 12.13 -2.64
N GLY A 221 5.41 11.68 -2.31
CA GLY A 221 4.65 12.31 -1.23
C GLY A 221 3.24 11.79 -1.06
N VAL A 222 2.46 12.58 -0.33
CA VAL A 222 1.12 12.23 0.15
C VAL A 222 0.17 13.31 -0.30
N LYS A 223 -0.89 12.95 -1.04
CA LYS A 223 -1.95 13.89 -1.43
C LYS A 223 -3.19 13.68 -0.56
N MET A 224 -3.86 14.78 -0.23
CA MET A 224 -5.16 14.76 0.45
C MET A 224 -6.31 14.63 -0.55
N ASN A 225 -7.47 14.21 -0.04
CA ASN A 225 -8.74 14.29 -0.72
C ASN A 225 -9.46 15.58 -0.26
N ASP A 226 -9.16 16.70 -0.91
CA ASP A 226 -9.75 18.02 -0.59
C ASP A 226 -10.50 18.62 -1.79
N GLY A 227 -11.19 17.75 -2.53
CA GLY A 227 -11.89 18.08 -3.77
C GLY A 227 -10.94 18.13 -4.95
N ASN A 228 -10.99 19.21 -5.74
CA ASN A 228 -10.18 19.34 -6.96
C ASN A 228 -8.76 19.84 -6.71
N LYS A 229 -8.40 20.15 -5.46
CA LYS A 229 -7.09 20.75 -5.14
C LYS A 229 -5.99 19.69 -5.02
N ASN A 230 -6.35 18.48 -4.57
CA ASN A 230 -5.42 17.37 -4.31
C ASN A 230 -4.14 17.85 -3.59
N THR A 231 -4.31 18.63 -2.53
CA THR A 231 -3.20 19.33 -1.86
C THR A 231 -2.17 18.33 -1.34
N VAL A 232 -0.89 18.63 -1.56
CA VAL A 232 0.24 17.86 -1.01
C VAL A 232 0.30 18.09 0.49
N LEU A 233 0.14 17.03 1.27
CA LEU A 233 0.23 17.06 2.73
C LEU A 233 1.69 17.17 3.17
N LEU A 234 2.47 16.18 2.74
CA LEU A 234 3.91 16.05 2.92
C LEU A 234 4.47 15.51 1.63
N GLY A 235 5.63 16.00 1.21
CA GLY A 235 6.29 15.48 0.04
C GLY A 235 7.71 15.96 -0.10
N LEU A 236 8.38 15.39 -1.08
CA LEU A 236 9.70 15.78 -1.52
C LEU A 236 9.62 16.13 -3.00
N SER A 237 10.30 17.20 -3.36
CA SER A 237 10.45 17.69 -4.73
C SER A 237 11.90 18.08 -4.95
N TYR A 238 12.25 18.39 -6.20
CA TYR A 238 13.64 18.51 -6.60
C TYR A 238 13.73 19.55 -7.74
N ASN A 239 14.73 20.43 -7.72
CA ASN A 239 14.79 21.60 -8.61
C ASN A 239 16.04 21.63 -9.53
N LYS A 240 16.12 22.62 -10.44
CA LYS A 240 17.27 22.84 -11.36
C LYS A 240 18.61 23.03 -10.67
N GLU A 241 18.60 23.55 -9.45
CA GLU A 241 19.81 23.76 -8.65
C GLU A 241 20.33 22.46 -8.00
N LYS A 242 19.73 21.31 -8.34
CA LYS A 242 20.04 19.99 -7.78
C LYS A 242 19.83 19.95 -6.26
N LYS A 243 18.73 20.55 -5.82
CA LYS A 243 18.37 20.68 -4.40
C LYS A 243 17.06 19.97 -4.11
N LEU A 244 17.03 19.18 -3.02
CA LEU A 244 15.79 18.58 -2.53
C LEU A 244 15.02 19.64 -1.75
N GLU A 245 13.75 19.80 -2.11
CA GLU A 245 12.81 20.71 -1.47
C GLU A 245 11.69 19.92 -0.82
N PHE A 246 11.53 20.12 0.48
CA PHE A 246 10.44 19.54 1.24
C PHE A 246 9.15 20.35 1.09
N LEU A 247 8.04 19.66 0.88
CA LEU A 247 6.70 20.21 0.70
C LEU A 247 5.81 19.95 1.91
N HIS A 248 5.18 20.99 2.45
CA HIS A 248 4.11 20.89 3.44
C HIS A 248 2.95 21.80 3.06
N GLY A 249 1.73 21.24 3.00
CA GLY A 249 0.55 22.00 2.61
C GLY A 249 0.61 22.59 1.19
N GLY A 250 1.43 22.02 0.30
CA GLY A 250 1.68 22.52 -1.05
C GLY A 250 2.75 23.63 -1.14
N GLU A 251 3.36 24.03 -0.03
CA GLU A 251 4.41 25.05 0.00
C GLU A 251 5.78 24.44 0.33
N SER A 252 6.85 25.01 -0.25
CA SER A 252 8.24 24.65 0.04
C SER A 252 8.67 25.34 1.33
N VAL A 253 8.95 24.56 2.38
CA VAL A 253 9.13 25.10 3.75
C VAL A 253 10.59 25.40 4.10
N ASN A 254 11.57 24.74 3.46
CA ASN A 254 12.98 24.77 3.91
C ASN A 254 13.97 24.98 2.75
N LYS A 255 13.93 26.14 2.08
CA LYS A 255 14.91 26.47 1.02
C LYS A 255 16.36 26.54 1.52
N GLU A 256 16.58 26.90 2.78
CA GLU A 256 17.91 27.03 3.41
C GLU A 256 18.55 25.69 3.83
N HIS A 257 17.76 24.64 4.05
CA HIS A 257 18.22 23.28 4.39
C HIS A 257 18.11 22.30 3.23
N SER A 258 18.18 22.82 2.00
CA SER A 258 18.15 22.00 0.80
C SER A 258 19.37 21.09 0.74
N VAL A 259 19.12 19.79 0.55
CA VAL A 259 20.19 18.81 0.32
C VAL A 259 20.64 18.95 -1.13
N SER A 260 21.85 19.47 -1.35
CA SER A 260 22.47 19.54 -2.67
C SER A 260 22.96 18.16 -3.09
N TRP A 261 22.66 17.73 -4.32
CA TRP A 261 23.12 16.46 -4.85
C TRP A 261 23.96 16.58 -6.12
N GLY A 262 24.78 15.55 -6.39
CA GLY A 262 25.75 15.48 -7.50
C GLY A 262 25.13 15.03 -8.84
N ALA A 263 25.93 14.44 -9.74
CA ALA A 263 25.40 13.80 -10.94
C ALA A 263 24.97 12.36 -10.62
N VAL A 264 23.67 12.06 -10.78
CA VAL A 264 22.99 10.79 -10.44
C VAL A 264 23.32 10.31 -9.02
N THR A 265 22.51 10.75 -8.07
CA THR A 265 22.57 10.28 -6.69
C THR A 265 21.31 9.48 -6.37
N THR A 266 21.55 8.31 -5.78
CA THR A 266 20.51 7.50 -5.17
C THR A 266 20.34 7.96 -3.73
N HIS A 267 19.11 8.24 -3.33
CA HIS A 267 18.77 8.65 -1.97
C HIS A 267 17.73 7.71 -1.37
N GLN A 268 17.86 7.44 -0.08
CA GLN A 268 16.79 6.83 0.69
C GLN A 268 15.90 7.93 1.26
N VAL A 269 14.60 7.88 0.98
CA VAL A 269 13.62 8.83 1.48
C VAL A 269 12.63 8.11 2.39
N ALA A 270 12.31 8.72 3.52
CA ALA A 270 11.20 8.27 4.37
C ALA A 270 10.27 9.43 4.73
N ILE A 271 8.97 9.23 4.55
CA ILE A 271 7.92 10.16 5.00
C ILE A 271 7.13 9.47 6.11
N VAL A 272 7.06 10.11 7.26
CA VAL A 272 6.46 9.55 8.47
C VAL A 272 5.31 10.43 8.93
N LEU A 273 4.18 9.79 9.21
CA LEU A 273 3.07 10.39 9.96
C LEU A 273 2.90 9.64 11.27
N GLN A 274 2.88 10.38 12.38
CA GLN A 274 2.64 9.87 13.72
C GLN A 274 1.48 10.63 14.38
N ASN A 275 0.71 9.94 15.21
CA ASN A 275 -0.35 10.51 16.04
C ASN A 275 -1.34 11.36 15.24
N SER A 276 -1.62 10.97 13.99
CA SER A 276 -2.53 11.66 13.07
C SER A 276 -2.22 13.13 12.81
N SER A 277 -1.04 13.64 13.18
CA SER A 277 -0.79 15.09 13.16
C SER A 277 0.69 15.48 13.17
N GLN A 278 1.61 14.54 13.34
CA GLN A 278 3.05 14.83 13.39
C GLN A 278 3.73 14.26 12.14
N GLY A 279 4.15 15.16 11.26
CA GLY A 279 4.86 14.84 10.03
C GLY A 279 6.37 14.94 10.19
N SER A 280 7.10 13.99 9.63
CA SER A 280 8.57 14.06 9.51
C SER A 280 9.04 13.50 8.17
N VAL A 281 10.13 14.05 7.65
CA VAL A 281 10.77 13.57 6.41
C VAL A 281 12.26 13.35 6.67
N TYR A 282 12.75 12.21 6.17
CA TYR A 282 14.13 11.79 6.27
C TYR A 282 14.71 11.60 4.87
N VAL A 283 15.97 12.00 4.70
CA VAL A 283 16.78 11.74 3.51
C VAL A 283 18.10 11.13 4.00
N ASP A 284 18.44 9.94 3.49
CA ASP A 284 19.64 9.19 3.85
C ASP A 284 19.83 9.00 5.37
N GLY A 285 18.71 8.76 6.06
CA GLY A 285 18.67 8.59 7.52
C GLY A 285 18.69 9.91 8.31
N GLU A 286 18.97 11.04 7.68
CA GLU A 286 18.94 12.35 8.33
C GLU A 286 17.55 12.98 8.28
N ARG A 287 17.09 13.50 9.42
CA ARG A 287 15.80 14.17 9.53
C ARG A 287 15.88 15.58 8.94
N VAL A 288 15.43 15.75 7.71
CA VAL A 288 15.41 17.05 6.99
C VAL A 288 14.20 17.92 7.35
N LEU A 289 13.14 17.29 7.88
CA LEU A 289 12.01 17.97 8.50
C LEU A 289 11.55 17.16 9.70
N GLY A 290 11.48 17.80 10.87
CA GLY A 290 11.02 17.19 12.11
C GLY A 290 9.73 17.81 12.63
N ASP A 291 8.89 16.98 13.22
CA ASP A 291 7.80 17.35 14.14
C ASP A 291 6.87 18.45 13.63
N THR A 292 6.67 18.51 12.30
CA THR A 292 5.79 19.50 11.70
C THR A 292 4.36 19.12 12.04
N LYS A 293 3.67 20.06 12.71
CA LYS A 293 2.26 19.89 13.00
C LYS A 293 1.47 19.97 11.70
N ILE A 294 0.92 18.83 11.32
CA ILE A 294 0.02 18.73 10.19
C ILE A 294 -1.37 19.02 10.72
N ASP A 295 -1.97 20.10 10.22
CA ASP A 295 -3.38 20.37 10.44
C ASP A 295 -4.22 19.46 9.53
N LEU A 296 -4.30 18.19 9.89
CA LEU A 296 -5.35 17.28 9.44
C LEU A 296 -6.66 17.74 10.10
N ILE A 297 -7.22 18.86 9.62
CA ILE A 297 -8.50 19.39 10.07
C ILE A 297 -9.55 18.30 9.84
N ASP A 298 -10.03 17.75 10.96
CA ASP A 298 -11.04 16.69 11.07
C ASP A 298 -10.95 15.58 10.01
N ILE A 299 -10.27 14.49 10.37
CA ILE A 299 -10.39 13.18 9.68
C ILE A 299 -11.87 12.75 9.60
N GLU A 300 -12.72 13.25 10.51
CA GLU A 300 -14.17 13.06 10.51
C GLU A 300 -14.93 13.93 9.48
N ALA A 301 -14.37 15.05 9.01
CA ALA A 301 -15.17 16.08 8.30
C ALA A 301 -14.97 16.16 6.78
N SER A 302 -13.89 15.65 6.16
CA SER A 302 -13.80 15.45 4.67
C SER A 302 -12.38 15.25 4.12
N LYS A 303 -11.31 15.53 4.87
CA LYS A 303 -9.94 15.59 4.33
C LYS A 303 -9.08 14.38 4.73
N LYS A 304 -9.38 13.23 4.12
CA LYS A 304 -8.57 11.99 4.28
C LYS A 304 -7.44 11.96 3.25
N ILE A 305 -6.41 11.15 3.49
CA ILE A 305 -5.36 10.89 2.49
C ILE A 305 -6.00 10.22 1.27
N SER A 306 -5.75 10.77 0.08
CA SER A 306 -6.26 10.20 -1.16
C SER A 306 -5.34 9.08 -1.67
N HIS A 307 -4.04 9.36 -1.79
CA HIS A 307 -3.03 8.44 -2.28
C HIS A 307 -1.61 8.91 -1.92
N PHE A 308 -0.65 7.98 -2.03
CA PHE A 308 0.75 8.31 -2.18
C PHE A 308 1.07 8.50 -3.65
N TYR A 309 1.90 9.49 -3.99
CA TYR A 309 2.42 9.68 -5.33
C TYR A 309 3.91 9.38 -5.36
N ILE A 310 4.38 8.73 -6.43
CA ILE A 310 5.79 8.40 -6.68
C ILE A 310 6.12 8.83 -8.11
N GLY A 311 7.12 9.69 -8.30
CA GLY A 311 7.36 10.38 -9.58
C GLY A 311 6.62 11.72 -9.68
N GLY A 312 6.68 12.33 -10.87
CA GLY A 312 6.28 13.74 -11.08
C GLY A 312 5.16 13.89 -12.12
N ASP A 313 4.05 14.48 -11.65
CA ASP A 313 2.93 15.06 -12.42
C ASP A 313 3.33 16.41 -13.04
#